data_AF-A0A0Q0EKH9-F1
#
_entry.id   AF-A0A0Q0EKH9-F1
#
_cell.length_a   1.000
_cell.length_b   1.000
_cell.length_c   1.000
_cell.angle_alpha   90.00
_cell.angle_beta   90.00
_cell.angle_gamma   90.00
#
_symmetry.space_group_name_H-M   'P 1'
#
loop_
_entity.id
_entity.type
_entity.pdbx_description
1 polymer ?
#
loop_
_entity_poly.entity_id
_entity_poly.type
_entity_poly.pdbx_seq_one_letter_code
_entity_poly.pdbx_strand_id
1 'polypeptide(L)'
;MIVNTLIDTVRAPMGTARLLEGHSTLQRARDANLTCDQIRTVFPDVADCADEAILGFVEIGRRLIAGEARFKGKAFSAKTSTAFG
;
A
#
# COMPACT_ATOMS: atom_id res chain seq x y z
N MET A 1 -8.71 -16.10 8.02
CA MET A 1 -8.09 -14.90 7.41
C MET A 1 -6.63 -15.15 7.04
N ILE A 2 -5.71 -15.41 7.99
CA ILE A 2 -4.29 -15.73 7.68
C ILE A 2 -4.15 -16.95 6.76
N VAL A 3 -4.92 -18.02 7.01
CA VAL A 3 -4.89 -19.25 6.20
C VAL A 3 -5.27 -18.99 4.74
N ASN A 4 -6.29 -18.17 4.49
CA ASN A 4 -6.70 -17.81 3.12
C ASN A 4 -5.64 -16.95 2.44
N THR A 5 -5.00 -16.01 3.15
CA THR A 5 -3.90 -15.20 2.59
C THR A 5 -2.71 -16.08 2.19
N LEU A 6 -2.33 -17.05 3.02
CA LEU A 6 -1.26 -18.01 2.66
C LEU A 6 -1.65 -18.84 1.43
N ILE A 7 -2.90 -19.28 1.34
CA ILE A 7 -3.42 -19.99 0.17
C ILE A 7 -3.38 -19.10 -1.08
N ASP A 8 -3.78 -17.83 -0.98
CA ASP A 8 -3.78 -16.90 -2.11
C ASP A 8 -2.35 -16.57 -2.57
N THR A 9 -1.41 -16.42 -1.63
CA THR A 9 0.02 -16.26 -1.96
C THR A 9 0.57 -17.48 -2.69
N VAL A 10 0.19 -18.69 -2.28
CA VAL A 10 0.61 -19.94 -2.96
C VAL A 10 -0.09 -20.12 -4.30
N ARG A 11 -1.33 -19.64 -4.45
CA ARG A 11 -2.10 -19.71 -5.71
C ARG A 11 -1.64 -18.70 -6.76
N ALA A 12 -1.15 -17.54 -6.34
CA ALA A 12 -0.66 -16.49 -7.22
C ALA A 12 0.72 -15.97 -6.79
N PRO A 13 1.76 -16.83 -6.78
CA PRO A 13 3.08 -16.46 -6.27
C PRO A 13 3.72 -15.36 -7.12
N MET A 14 3.56 -15.43 -8.45
CA MET A 14 4.09 -14.43 -9.37
C MET A 14 3.39 -13.08 -9.21
N GLY A 15 2.06 -13.07 -8.97
CA GLY A 15 1.31 -11.83 -8.72
C GLY A 15 1.74 -11.17 -7.41
N THR A 16 1.95 -11.97 -6.36
CA THR A 16 2.43 -11.48 -5.06
C THR A 16 3.87 -10.96 -5.17
N ALA A 17 4.75 -11.66 -5.90
CA ALA A 17 6.11 -11.19 -6.15
C ALA A 17 6.10 -9.84 -6.90
N ARG A 18 5.28 -9.71 -7.96
CA ARG A 18 5.14 -8.46 -8.71
C ARG A 18 4.62 -7.31 -7.85
N LEU A 19 3.69 -7.57 -6.94
CA LEU A 19 3.21 -6.57 -5.98
C LEU A 19 4.34 -6.06 -5.07
N LEU A 20 5.14 -6.97 -4.51
CA LEU A 20 6.28 -6.63 -3.65
C LEU A 20 7.39 -5.91 -4.43
N GLU A 21 7.68 -6.36 -5.65
CA GLU A 21 8.66 -5.74 -6.55
C GLU A 21 8.22 -4.32 -6.94
N GLY A 22 6.97 -4.13 -7.32
CA GLY A 22 6.41 -2.82 -7.65
C GLY A 22 6.48 -1.86 -6.48
N HIS A 23 6.08 -2.30 -5.27
CA HIS A 23 6.20 -1.48 -4.06
C HIS A 23 7.67 -1.12 -3.77
N SER A 24 8.59 -2.10 -3.78
CA SER A 24 10.01 -1.88 -3.50
C SER A 24 10.66 -0.93 -4.52
N THR A 25 10.22 -0.98 -5.77
CA THR A 25 10.72 -0.10 -6.84
C THR A 25 10.26 1.34 -6.63
N LEU A 26 8.97 1.56 -6.35
CA LEU A 26 8.45 2.90 -6.08
C LEU A 26 8.99 3.46 -4.75
N GLN A 27 9.14 2.63 -3.72
CA GLN A 27 9.77 3.05 -2.45
C GLN A 27 11.19 3.56 -2.69
N ARG A 28 12.03 2.83 -3.44
CA ARG A 28 13.40 3.28 -3.76
C ARG A 28 13.42 4.59 -4.55
N ALA A 29 12.49 4.79 -5.47
CA ALA A 29 12.37 6.05 -6.19
C ALA A 29 12.03 7.22 -5.24
N ARG A 30 11.16 6.99 -4.25
CA ARG A 30 10.83 7.98 -3.22
C ARG A 30 11.99 8.24 -2.26
N ASP A 31 12.73 7.21 -1.86
CA ASP A 31 13.94 7.36 -1.04
C ASP A 31 15.04 8.14 -1.77
N ALA A 32 15.08 8.06 -3.10
CA ALA A 32 15.92 8.88 -3.97
C ALA A 32 15.35 10.29 -4.24
N ASN A 33 14.27 10.69 -3.54
CA ASN A 33 13.59 11.99 -3.65
C ASN A 33 13.00 12.31 -5.03
N LEU A 34 12.63 11.30 -5.83
CA LEU A 34 11.93 11.56 -7.09
C LEU A 34 10.52 12.11 -6.82
N THR A 35 10.13 13.12 -7.60
CA THR A 35 8.75 13.63 -7.64
C THR A 35 7.81 12.64 -8.34
N CYS A 36 6.50 12.77 -8.15
CA CYS A 36 5.52 11.92 -8.85
C CYS A 36 5.60 12.08 -10.38
N ASP A 37 5.85 13.29 -10.88
CA ASP A 37 6.10 13.52 -12.31
C ASP A 37 7.33 12.74 -12.82
N GLN A 38 8.42 12.74 -12.05
CA GLN A 38 9.63 11.99 -12.40
C GLN A 38 9.40 10.48 -12.34
N ILE A 39 8.65 10.01 -11.33
CA ILE A 39 8.24 8.60 -11.22
C ILE A 39 7.44 8.18 -12.46
N ARG A 40 6.44 8.96 -12.88
CA ARG A 40 5.65 8.70 -14.10
C ARG A 40 6.49 8.70 -15.38
N THR A 41 7.55 9.52 -15.40
CA THR A 41 8.49 9.58 -16.53
C THR A 41 9.39 8.33 -16.59
N VAL A 42 9.86 7.85 -15.44
CA VAL A 42 10.77 6.69 -15.35
C VAL A 42 10.01 5.37 -15.49
N PHE A 43 8.79 5.31 -14.96
CA PHE A 43 7.97 4.10 -14.91
C PHE A 43 6.66 4.33 -15.69
N PRO A 44 6.59 3.95 -16.97
CA PRO A 44 5.42 4.22 -17.81
C PRO A 44 4.16 3.50 -17.34
N ASP A 45 4.30 2.38 -16.62
CA ASP A 45 3.17 1.60 -16.09
C ASP A 45 2.36 2.34 -15.01
N VAL A 46 2.87 3.46 -14.47
CA VAL A 46 2.15 4.32 -13.52
C VAL A 46 1.86 5.71 -14.09
N ALA A 47 2.04 5.91 -15.40
CA ALA A 47 1.93 7.23 -16.03
C ALA A 47 0.52 7.85 -15.92
N ASP A 48 -0.51 7.03 -15.83
CA ASP A 48 -1.92 7.42 -15.67
C ASP A 48 -2.37 7.52 -14.19
N CYS A 49 -1.50 7.14 -13.26
CA CYS A 49 -1.82 7.16 -11.84
C CYS A 49 -1.71 8.58 -11.27
N ALA A 50 -2.73 8.97 -10.51
CA ALA A 50 -2.69 10.20 -9.73
C ALA A 50 -1.61 10.14 -8.64
N ASP A 51 -1.09 11.31 -8.25
CA ASP A 51 -0.05 11.42 -7.23
C ASP A 51 -0.47 10.76 -5.91
N GLU A 52 -1.73 10.92 -5.49
CA GLU A 52 -2.28 10.30 -4.28
C GLU A 52 -2.28 8.77 -4.36
N ALA A 53 -2.47 8.20 -5.57
CA ALA A 53 -2.44 6.76 -5.76
C ALA A 53 -1.02 6.21 -5.61
N ILE A 54 -0.04 6.88 -6.21
CA ILE A 54 1.38 6.51 -6.11
C ILE A 54 1.85 6.61 -4.65
N LEU A 55 1.61 7.76 -4.02
CA LEU A 55 2.02 8.02 -2.64
C LEU A 55 1.29 7.09 -1.66
N GLY A 56 -0.01 6.88 -1.87
CA GLY A 56 -0.82 5.99 -1.06
C GLY A 56 -0.34 4.54 -1.14
N PHE A 57 -0.01 4.05 -2.34
CA PHE A 57 0.52 2.70 -2.53
C PHE A 57 1.87 2.50 -1.83
N VAL A 58 2.77 3.48 -1.91
CA VAL A 58 4.06 3.46 -1.21
C VAL A 58 3.83 3.46 0.31
N GLU A 59 3.08 4.41 0.85
CA GLU A 59 2.92 4.53 2.31
C GLU A 59 2.16 3.34 2.92
N ILE A 60 1.05 2.93 2.31
CA ILE A 60 0.29 1.78 2.80
C ILE A 60 1.11 0.50 2.68
N GLY A 61 1.79 0.28 1.55
CA GLY A 61 2.66 -0.87 1.33
C GLY A 61 3.76 -0.97 2.38
N ARG A 62 4.43 0.15 2.67
CA ARG A 62 5.50 0.24 3.67
C ARG A 62 4.98 -0.19 5.05
N ARG A 63 3.84 0.36 5.48
CA ARG A 63 3.23 0.05 6.78
C ARG A 63 2.78 -1.40 6.90
N LEU A 64 2.28 -2.00 5.81
CA LEU A 64 1.89 -3.40 5.79
C LEU A 64 3.11 -4.33 5.91
N ILE A 65 4.17 -4.06 5.15
CA ILE A 65 5.40 -4.86 5.16
C ILE A 65 6.12 -4.76 6.50
N ALA A 66 6.17 -3.57 7.10
CA ALA A 66 6.74 -3.35 8.43
C ALA A 66 5.88 -3.95 9.57
N GLY A 67 4.65 -4.40 9.28
CA GLY A 67 3.71 -4.89 10.29
C GLY A 67 3.06 -3.79 11.14
N GLU A 68 3.30 -2.52 10.81
CA GLU A 68 2.71 -1.34 11.47
C GLU A 68 1.21 -1.20 11.22
N ALA A 69 0.75 -1.66 10.05
CA ALA A 69 -0.67 -1.65 9.69
C ALA A 69 -1.22 -3.07 9.56
N ARG A 70 -2.43 -3.27 10.09
CA ARG A 70 -3.24 -4.45 9.82
C ARG A 70 -4.70 -4.03 9.70
N PHE A 71 -5.25 -4.18 8.51
CA PHE A 71 -6.63 -3.80 8.24
C PHE A 71 -7.60 -4.80 8.85
N LYS A 72 -8.00 -4.53 10.10
CA LYS A 72 -9.12 -5.20 10.78
C LYS A 72 -10.25 -4.19 10.87
N GLY A 73 -11.23 -4.31 9.98
CA GLY A 73 -12.42 -3.46 10.04
C GLY A 73 -13.19 -3.67 11.35
N LYS A 74 -13.73 -2.58 11.92
CA LYS A 74 -14.86 -2.62 12.85
C LYS A 74 -16.02 -1.96 12.13
N ALA A 75 -17.15 -2.67 11.99
CA ALA A 75 -18.34 -2.16 11.29
C ALA A 75 -18.96 -0.93 11.96
N PHE A 76 -18.59 -0.65 13.22
CA PHE A 76 -19.04 0.51 13.97
C PHE A 76 -17.83 1.21 14.60
N SER A 77 -17.64 2.49 14.26
CA SER A 77 -16.78 3.38 15.01
C SER A 77 -17.55 3.79 16.26
N ALA A 78 -17.09 3.37 17.44
CA ALA A 78 -17.61 3.91 18.68
C ALA A 78 -17.21 5.38 18.75
N LYS A 79 -18.07 6.29 18.26
CA LYS A 79 -18.04 7.67 18.70
C LYS A 79 -18.46 7.66 20.16
N THR A 80 -17.49 7.52 21.07
CA THR A 80 -17.70 7.91 22.46
C THR A 80 -17.91 9.42 22.47
N SER A 81 -19.16 9.84 22.34
CA SER A 81 -19.58 11.19 22.66
C SER A 81 -19.61 11.32 24.18
N THR A 82 -18.47 11.59 24.80
CA THR A 82 -18.44 12.27 26.09
C THR A 82 -18.74 13.73 25.85
N ALA A 83 -20.01 14.11 26.04
CA ALA A 83 -20.39 15.48 26.29
C ALA A 83 -21.43 15.47 27.43
N PHE A 84 -21.08 16.17 28.49
CA PHE A 84 -21.82 16.35 29.73
C PHE A 84 -23.25 16.87 29.52
N GLY A 85 -24.15 16.42 30.39
CA GLY A 85 -25.50 16.95 30.59
C GLY A 85 -26.11 16.33 31.84
#